data_AF-A0A4R8CIZ1-F1
#
_entry.id   AF-A0A4R8CIZ1-F1
#
_cell.length_a   1.000
_cell.length_b   1.000
_cell.length_c   1.000
_cell.angle_alpha   90.00
_cell.angle_beta   90.00
_cell.angle_gamma   90.00
#
_symmetry.space_group_name_H-M   'P 1'
#
loop_
_entity.id
_entity.type
_entity.pdbx_description
1 polymer ?
#
loop_
_entity_poly.entity_id
_entity_poly.type
_entity_poly.pdbx_seq_one_letter_code
_entity_poly.pdbx_strand_id
1 'polypeptide(L)'
;MGVDVVLNAVDQRGTSSRRRRLTQLDVVPDTRDLFARICGRSKLPMLRRVDPYGDLILSSSEVPQFLEELKAEHELATGDEERLLLTAVSKLAERCLTDPSTELQLQGD
;
A
#
# COMPACT_ATOMS: atom_id res chain seq x y z
N MET A 1 -7.18 7.20 -12.97
CA MET A 1 -5.79 7.14 -12.49
C MET A 1 -5.85 6.33 -11.23
N GLY A 2 -5.38 5.09 -11.34
CA GLY A 2 -5.44 4.11 -10.27
C GLY A 2 -4.26 4.31 -9.32
N VAL A 3 -4.30 3.60 -8.21
CA VAL A 3 -3.13 3.47 -7.33
C VAL A 3 -2.87 1.99 -7.10
N ASP A 4 -1.80 1.48 -7.69
CA ASP A 4 -1.36 0.11 -7.51
C ASP A 4 -0.62 -0.05 -6.19
N VAL A 5 -0.89 -1.12 -5.45
CA VAL A 5 -0.17 -1.42 -4.21
C VAL A 5 0.84 -2.52 -4.46
N VAL A 6 2.12 -2.19 -4.40
CA VAL A 6 3.24 -3.06 -4.70
C VAL A 6 4.02 -3.39 -3.43
N LEU A 7 4.20 -4.67 -3.16
CA LEU A 7 5.11 -5.14 -2.11
C LEU A 7 6.49 -5.42 -2.70
N ASN A 8 7.51 -4.74 -2.21
CA ASN A 8 8.88 -4.92 -2.66
C ASN A 8 9.76 -5.49 -1.56
N ALA A 9 10.59 -6.47 -1.88
CA ALA A 9 11.75 -6.84 -1.07
C ALA A 9 12.87 -5.83 -1.31
N VAL A 10 13.51 -5.42 -0.23
CA VAL A 10 14.61 -4.46 -0.20
C VAL A 10 15.87 -5.21 0.18
N ASP A 11 16.71 -5.51 -0.83
CA ASP A 11 18.06 -6.02 -0.59
C ASP A 11 19.02 -4.82 -0.52
N GLN A 12 19.54 -4.57 0.68
CA GLN A 12 20.60 -3.58 0.89
C GLN A 12 21.89 -4.29 1.37
N ARG A 13 22.75 -4.65 0.41
CA ARG A 13 24.10 -5.14 0.73
C ARG A 13 25.02 -4.00 1.17
N GLY A 14 25.08 -3.77 2.48
CA GLY A 14 25.97 -2.81 3.14
C GLY A 14 25.31 -1.47 3.50
N THR A 15 26.06 -0.56 4.12
CA THR A 15 25.52 0.72 4.65
C THR A 15 25.32 1.82 3.60
N SER A 16 25.64 1.57 2.32
CA SER A 16 25.49 2.55 1.24
C SER A 16 24.09 2.49 0.62
N SER A 17 23.39 3.63 0.57
CA SER A 17 22.07 3.78 -0.08
C SER A 17 22.10 3.52 -1.59
N ARG A 18 23.29 3.58 -2.22
CA ARG A 18 23.47 3.47 -3.68
C ARG A 18 23.34 2.05 -4.23
N ARG A 19 23.23 1.03 -3.37
CA ARG A 19 23.07 -0.39 -3.74
C ARG A 19 21.75 -1.01 -3.29
N ARG A 20 20.78 -0.17 -2.90
CA ARG A 20 19.44 -0.61 -2.58
C ARG A 20 18.79 -1.21 -3.83
N ARG A 21 18.47 -2.50 -3.79
CA ARG A 21 17.78 -3.19 -4.88
C ARG A 21 16.36 -3.53 -4.44
N LEU A 22 15.39 -3.06 -5.20
CA LEU A 22 13.98 -3.41 -5.01
C LEU A 22 13.65 -4.59 -5.92
N THR A 23 13.07 -5.63 -5.33
CA THR A 23 12.52 -6.76 -6.07
C THR A 23 11.04 -6.84 -5.75
N GLN A 24 10.19 -6.64 -6.75
CA GLN A 24 8.75 -6.80 -6.60
C GLN A 24 8.42 -8.24 -6.20
N LEU A 25 7.79 -8.40 -5.05
CA LEU A 25 7.32 -9.68 -4.54
C LEU A 25 5.87 -9.94 -4.93
N ASP A 26 5.05 -8.89 -4.90
CA ASP A 26 3.61 -9.01 -5.12
C ASP A 26 3.00 -7.65 -5.48
N VAL A 27 1.82 -7.65 -6.11
CA VAL A 27 1.10 -6.43 -6.49
C VAL A 27 -0.41 -6.64 -6.45
N VAL A 28 -1.11 -5.65 -5.92
CA VAL A 28 -2.55 -5.50 -6.03
C VAL A 28 -2.83 -4.32 -6.97
N PRO A 29 -3.20 -4.58 -8.24
CA PRO A 29 -3.44 -3.52 -9.20
C PRO A 29 -4.83 -2.89 -9.00
N ASP A 30 -4.92 -1.57 -9.07
CA ASP A 30 -6.16 -0.80 -8.97
C ASP A 30 -6.77 -0.49 -10.34
N THR A 31 -6.99 -1.55 -11.11
CA THR A 31 -7.50 -1.50 -12.50
C THR A 31 -8.84 -0.77 -12.69
N ARG A 32 -9.57 -0.48 -11.61
CA ARG A 32 -10.87 0.20 -11.63
C ARG A 32 -10.86 1.53 -10.88
N ASP A 33 -9.70 2.05 -10.49
CA ASP A 33 -9.55 3.25 -9.67
C ASP A 33 -10.38 3.19 -8.37
N LEU A 34 -10.64 2.00 -7.83
CA LEU A 34 -11.43 1.80 -6.62
C LEU A 34 -10.61 2.20 -5.40
N PHE A 35 -9.35 1.77 -5.35
CA PHE A 35 -8.44 2.10 -4.25
C PHE A 35 -8.12 3.60 -4.24
N ALA A 36 -7.84 4.19 -5.39
CA ALA A 36 -7.66 5.64 -5.54
C ALA A 36 -8.90 6.42 -5.09
N ARG A 37 -10.12 5.95 -5.42
CA ARG A 37 -11.38 6.56 -4.96
C ARG A 37 -11.58 6.43 -3.45
N ILE A 38 -11.24 5.28 -2.86
CA ILE A 38 -11.29 5.07 -1.40
C ILE A 38 -10.33 6.04 -0.71
N CYS A 39 -9.10 6.14 -1.18
CA CYS A 39 -8.10 7.07 -0.63
C CYS A 39 -8.56 8.53 -0.76
N GLY A 40 -9.12 8.91 -1.90
CA GLY A 40 -9.62 10.26 -2.14
C GLY A 40 -10.85 10.66 -1.30
N ARG A 41 -11.72 9.70 -0.95
CA ARG A 41 -12.88 9.97 -0.05
C ARG A 41 -12.51 9.86 1.43
N SER A 42 -11.45 9.14 1.76
CA SER A 42 -11.03 8.93 3.14
C SER A 42 -10.53 10.22 3.78
N LYS A 43 -10.84 10.38 5.06
CA LYS A 43 -10.29 11.47 5.88
C LYS A 43 -9.13 11.01 6.75
N LEU A 44 -8.71 9.76 6.58
CA LEU A 44 -7.70 9.13 7.40
C LEU A 44 -6.29 9.55 6.94
N PRO A 45 -5.37 9.82 7.87
CA PRO A 45 -4.13 10.53 7.58
C PRO A 45 -3.15 9.76 6.68
N MET A 46 -3.07 8.43 6.73
CA MET A 46 -2.23 7.66 5.79
C MET A 46 -2.90 7.55 4.42
N LEU A 47 -4.19 7.22 4.37
CA LEU A 47 -4.91 7.10 3.09
C LEU A 47 -4.95 8.42 2.32
N ARG A 48 -5.03 9.56 3.03
CA ARG A 48 -4.98 10.89 2.41
C ARG A 48 -3.62 11.25 1.80
N ARG A 49 -2.54 10.60 2.22
CA ARG A 49 -1.20 10.80 1.62
C ARG A 49 -1.06 10.13 0.27
N VAL A 50 -1.95 9.19 -0.05
CA VAL A 50 -1.93 8.47 -1.31
C VAL A 50 -2.29 9.44 -2.43
N ASP A 51 -1.38 9.60 -3.38
CA ASP A 51 -1.54 10.47 -4.54
C ASP A 51 -1.66 9.60 -5.80
N PRO A 52 -2.77 9.66 -6.55
CA PRO A 52 -2.91 8.94 -7.81
C PRO A 52 -1.87 9.30 -8.88
N TYR A 53 -1.12 10.39 -8.70
CA TYR A 53 -0.09 10.85 -9.63
C TYR A 53 1.34 10.68 -9.09
N GLY A 54 1.51 10.08 -7.91
CA GLY A 54 2.81 10.00 -7.25
C GLY A 54 2.99 8.73 -6.42
N ASP A 55 4.24 8.33 -6.26
CA ASP A 55 4.57 7.16 -5.46
C ASP A 55 4.62 7.52 -3.96
N LEU A 56 3.92 6.74 -3.15
CA LEU A 56 4.04 6.78 -1.69
C LEU A 56 4.71 5.49 -1.21
N ILE A 57 5.84 5.62 -0.52
CA ILE A 57 6.53 4.50 0.11
C ILE A 57 6.15 4.48 1.59
N LEU A 58 5.64 3.35 2.08
CA LEU A 58 5.37 3.13 3.48
C LEU A 58 6.44 2.23 4.10
N SER A 59 7.04 2.74 5.18
CA SER A 59 7.95 1.99 6.03
C SER A 59 7.19 1.04 6.96
N SER A 60 7.89 0.02 7.49
CA SER A 60 7.33 -0.90 8.49
C SER A 60 6.78 -0.21 9.75
N SER A 61 7.21 1.02 10.06
CA SER A 61 6.64 1.83 11.15
C SER A 61 5.31 2.50 10.80
N GLU A 62 5.05 2.77 9.52
CA GLU A 62 3.80 3.41 9.06
C GLU A 62 2.73 2.37 8.68
N VAL A 63 3.17 1.16 8.30
CA VAL A 63 2.29 0.03 7.92
C VAL A 63 1.24 -0.32 8.98
N PRO A 64 1.51 -0.37 10.30
CA PRO A 64 0.49 -0.63 11.31
C PRO A 64 -0.65 0.40 11.29
N GLN A 65 -0.31 1.68 11.14
CA GLN A 65 -1.31 2.74 11.07
C GLN A 65 -2.13 2.60 9.78
N PHE A 66 -1.47 2.35 8.66
CA PHE A 66 -2.14 2.12 7.38
C PHE A 66 -3.11 0.93 7.43
N LEU A 67 -2.75 -0.17 8.10
CA LEU A 67 -3.63 -1.34 8.29
C LEU A 67 -4.90 -1.00 9.08
N GLU A 68 -4.78 -0.23 10.17
CA GLU A 68 -5.94 0.21 10.94
C GLU A 68 -6.87 1.10 10.09
N GLU A 69 -6.29 1.97 9.26
CA GLU A 69 -7.07 2.82 8.36
C GLU A 69 -7.78 2.02 7.26
N LEU A 70 -7.12 1.01 6.67
CA LEU A 70 -7.75 0.10 5.71
C LEU A 70 -8.89 -0.69 6.33
N LYS A 71 -8.74 -1.13 7.58
CA LYS A 71 -9.79 -1.83 8.30
C LYS A 71 -11.01 -0.95 8.53
N ALA A 72 -10.80 0.32 8.90
CA ALA A 72 -11.88 1.29 9.04
C ALA A 72 -12.61 1.52 7.70
N GLU A 73 -11.89 1.67 6.58
CA GLU A 73 -12.52 1.77 5.26
C GLU A 73 -13.22 0.48 4.82
N HIS A 74 -12.70 -0.69 5.23
CA HIS A 74 -13.33 -1.97 4.92
C HIS A 74 -14.68 -2.12 5.62
N GLU A 75 -14.83 -1.61 6.84
CA GLU A 75 -16.11 -1.56 7.55
C GLU A 75 -17.12 -0.61 6.87
N LEU A 76 -16.62 0.46 6.24
CA LEU A 76 -17.43 1.43 5.49
C LEU A 76 -17.72 1.00 4.04
N ALA A 77 -16.97 0.04 3.51
CA ALA A 77 -17.11 -0.44 2.14
C ALA A 77 -18.48 -1.08 1.93
N THR A 78 -19.20 -0.58 0.92
CA THR A 78 -20.57 -1.00 0.59
C THR A 78 -20.61 -2.05 -0.52
N GLY A 79 -19.55 -2.15 -1.33
CA GLY A 79 -19.44 -3.11 -2.43
C GLY A 79 -18.50 -4.27 -2.12
N ASP A 80 -18.82 -5.46 -2.65
CA ASP A 80 -17.98 -6.65 -2.52
C ASP A 80 -16.60 -6.45 -3.18
N GLU A 81 -16.53 -5.70 -4.28
CA GLU A 81 -15.28 -5.39 -4.97
C GLU A 81 -14.36 -4.49 -4.13
N GLU A 82 -14.91 -3.47 -3.45
CA GLU A 82 -14.15 -2.61 -2.54
C GLU A 82 -13.60 -3.44 -1.37
N ARG A 83 -14.42 -4.34 -0.80
CA ARG A 83 -14.00 -5.22 0.31
C ARG A 83 -12.91 -6.20 -0.11
N LEU A 84 -13.05 -6.81 -1.29
CA LEU A 84 -12.04 -7.72 -1.84
C LEU A 84 -10.71 -6.99 -2.07
N LEU A 85 -10.77 -5.79 -2.63
CA LEU A 85 -9.59 -4.95 -2.86
C LEU A 85 -8.92 -4.57 -1.54
N LEU A 86 -9.67 -4.02 -0.58
CA LEU A 86 -9.14 -3.66 0.74
C LEU A 86 -8.57 -4.88 1.47
N THR A 87 -9.21 -6.05 1.38
CA THR A 87 -8.67 -7.30 1.94
C THR A 87 -7.36 -7.70 1.29
N ALA A 88 -7.23 -7.57 -0.04
CA ALA A 88 -6.00 -7.89 -0.76
C ALA A 88 -4.86 -6.93 -0.37
N VAL A 89 -5.15 -5.63 -0.29
CA VAL A 89 -4.20 -4.60 0.16
C VAL A 89 -3.76 -4.84 1.61
N SER A 90 -4.70 -5.15 2.51
CA SER A 90 -4.38 -5.47 3.92
C SER A 90 -3.44 -6.68 4.03
N LYS A 91 -3.63 -7.73 3.22
CA LYS A 91 -2.71 -8.88 3.21
C LYS A 91 -1.29 -8.51 2.80
N LEU A 92 -1.12 -7.61 1.81
CA LEU A 92 0.20 -7.11 1.43
C LEU A 92 0.83 -6.30 2.56
N ALA A 93 0.06 -5.43 3.21
CA ALA A 93 0.53 -4.62 4.32
C ALA A 93 0.88 -5.48 5.55
N GLU A 94 0.11 -6.51 5.89
CA GLU A 94 0.44 -7.48 6.95
C GLU A 94 1.75 -8.23 6.65
N ARG A 95 1.96 -8.62 5.39
CA ARG A 95 3.21 -9.23 4.94
C ARG A 95 4.38 -8.25 5.09
N CYS A 96 4.17 -6.98 4.76
CA CYS A 96 5.15 -5.92 4.97
C CYS A 96 5.51 -5.72 6.45
N LEU A 97 4.54 -5.89 7.34
CA LEU A 97 4.75 -5.80 8.79
C LEU A 97 5.56 -6.97 9.35
N THR A 98 5.35 -8.17 8.80
CA THR A 98 5.99 -9.40 9.26
C THR A 98 7.43 -9.51 8.77
N ASP A 99 7.75 -8.92 7.61
CA ASP A 99 9.08 -8.95 7.01
C ASP A 99 9.72 -7.55 6.97
N PRO A 100 10.65 -7.24 7.90
CA PRO A 100 11.31 -5.93 7.95
C PRO A 100 12.22 -5.65 6.75
N SER A 101 12.50 -6.65 5.90
CA SER A 101 13.22 -6.47 4.64
C SER A 101 12.31 -6.11 3.47
N THR A 102 11.02 -5.83 3.73
CA THR A 102 10.05 -5.44 2.70
C THR A 102 9.52 -4.04 2.93
N GLU A 103 9.09 -3.41 1.84
CA GLU A 103 8.46 -2.10 1.84
C GLU A 103 7.23 -2.12 0.95
N LEU A 104 6.19 -1.39 1.38
CA LEU A 104 4.96 -1.23 0.63
C LEU A 104 5.04 0.06 -0.18
N GLN A 105 4.79 -0.01 -1.48
CA GLN A 105 4.76 1.14 -2.38
C GLN A 105 3.37 1.28 -2.96
N LEU A 106 2.77 2.45 -2.81
CA LEU A 106 1.54 2.81 -3.49
C LEU A 106 1.94 3.64 -4.70
N GLN A 107 1.81 3.06 -5.89
CA GLN A 107 2.25 3.64 -7.16
C GLN A 107 1.05 4.27 -7.86
N GLY A 108 1.13 5.58 -8.09
CA GLY A 108 0.19 6.29 -8.95
C GLY A 108 0.45 5.98 -10.43
N ASP A 109 -0.55 6.25 -11.27
CA ASP A 109 -0.50 6.10 -12.74
C ASP A 109 -0.20 7.44 -13.44
#